data_AF-A0A7H1CRU8-F1
#
_entry.id   AF-A0A7H1CRU8-F1
#
_cell.length_a   1.000
_cell.length_b   1.000
_cell.length_c   1.000
_cell.angle_alpha   90.00
_cell.angle_beta   90.00
_cell.angle_gamma   90.00
#
_symmetry.space_group_name_H-M   'P 1'
#
loop_
_entity.id
_entity.type
_entity.pdbx_description
1 polymer ?
#
loop_
_entity_poly.entity_id
_entity_poly.type
_entity_poly.pdbx_seq_one_letter_code
_entity_poly.pdbx_strand_id
1 'polypeptide(L)'
;MAIGFPARKDLAAWIMASGVTFGMAMFLTAVFNDNPWNDHTYGKAAPIVAGMPAPHRDGREKMVCSSCHIVVPAKPAVGPASWGLPIIQGSKAPHIDGREKLACSSCHTILAREKVNGTAPRLQAARRAGTPEPKGMTVALPVTVESAPPAEILSPEAHEWFTAYRFQGKVLRLAGTGSTSVWGDVYVLIDDGINAPGWIDLAPRLFLQAGGCPVRPGLFIKGTAYRDPAGGATALGYAKSIMVNGELCTLRDTHLNGLWEEAGGMDAEER
;
A
#
# COMPACT_ATOMS: atom_id res chain seq x y z
N MET A 1 36.99 18.63 44.32
CA MET A 1 36.23 18.98 43.10
C MET A 1 34.76 19.05 43.53
N ALA A 2 34.24 20.25 43.76
CA ALA A 2 32.87 20.42 44.26
C ALA A 2 31.91 20.43 43.07
N ILE A 3 31.01 19.45 43.02
CA ILE A 3 29.95 19.37 42.00
C ILE A 3 28.86 20.35 42.44
N GLY A 4 28.86 21.53 41.82
CA GLY A 4 27.83 22.54 42.05
C GLY A 4 26.50 22.06 41.45
N PHE A 5 25.48 21.87 42.30
CA PHE A 5 24.12 21.59 41.83
C PHE A 5 23.49 22.87 41.26
N PRO A 6 22.90 22.83 40.05
CA PRO A 6 22.25 23.99 39.46
C PRO A 6 21.05 24.45 40.29
N ALA A 7 20.80 25.76 40.26
CA ALA A 7 19.80 26.44 41.08
C ALA A 7 18.37 25.93 40.81
N ARG A 8 17.53 25.89 41.85
CA ARG A 8 16.17 25.30 41.86
C ARG A 8 15.20 25.79 40.76
N LYS A 9 15.49 26.89 40.08
CA LYS A 9 14.65 27.41 38.99
C LYS A 9 14.71 26.54 37.73
N ASP A 10 15.78 25.78 37.55
CA ASP A 10 15.92 24.88 36.39
C ASP A 10 15.13 23.60 36.54
N LEU A 11 14.83 23.16 37.77
CA LEU A 11 14.13 21.90 38.01
C LEU A 11 12.71 21.89 37.43
N ALA A 12 11.97 22.99 37.56
CA ALA A 12 10.62 23.10 37.01
C ALA A 12 10.61 23.07 35.48
N ALA A 13 11.60 23.71 34.84
CA ALA A 13 11.75 23.70 33.39
C ALA A 13 12.09 22.29 32.87
N TRP A 14 12.97 21.56 33.57
CA TRP A 14 13.32 20.18 33.24
C TRP A 14 12.14 19.22 33.39
N ILE A 15 11.31 19.37 34.42
CA ILE A 15 10.11 18.55 34.62
C ILE A 15 9.11 18.80 33.48
N MET A 16 8.86 20.07 33.10
CA MET A 16 7.95 20.38 32.00
C MET A 16 8.47 19.88 30.66
N ALA A 17 9.76 20.08 30.35
CA ALA A 17 10.36 19.60 29.11
C ALA A 17 10.26 18.07 29.00
N SER A 18 10.59 17.35 30.07
CA SER A 18 10.51 15.88 30.09
C SER A 18 9.08 15.38 29.88
N GLY A 19 8.09 16.06 30.47
CA GLY A 19 6.67 15.73 30.27
C GLY A 19 6.22 15.89 28.82
N VAL A 20 6.63 16.97 28.15
CA VAL A 20 6.31 17.21 26.73
C VAL A 20 6.97 16.15 25.84
N THR A 21 8.26 15.87 26.04
CA THR A 21 8.98 14.87 25.24
C THR A 21 8.36 13.49 25.40
N PHE A 22 8.07 13.07 26.65
CA PHE A 22 7.46 11.77 26.91
C PHE A 22 6.04 11.67 26.33
N GLY A 23 5.23 12.73 26.48
CA GLY A 23 3.89 12.79 25.91
C GLY A 23 3.88 12.70 24.37
N MET A 24 4.78 13.43 23.71
CA MET A 24 4.94 13.37 22.25
C MET A 24 5.39 11.98 21.80
N ALA A 25 6.36 11.38 22.49
CA ALA A 25 6.85 10.03 22.18
C ALA A 25 5.73 8.99 22.29
N MET A 26 4.91 9.04 23.34
CA MET A 26 3.75 8.15 23.46
C MET A 26 2.72 8.38 22.37
N PHE A 27 2.41 9.64 22.03
CA PHE A 27 1.47 9.96 20.95
C PHE A 27 1.95 9.43 19.60
N LEU A 28 3.22 9.67 19.24
CA LEU A 28 3.79 9.17 17.99
C LEU A 28 3.81 7.64 17.98
N THR A 29 4.18 7.01 19.09
CA THR A 29 4.14 5.54 19.19
C THR A 29 2.72 5.03 19.00
N ALA A 30 1.70 5.64 19.61
CA ALA A 30 0.31 5.23 19.41
C ALA A 30 -0.14 5.41 17.95
N VAL A 31 0.14 6.55 17.32
CA VAL A 31 -0.26 6.83 15.94
C VAL A 31 0.42 5.90 14.93
N PHE A 32 1.69 5.58 15.13
CA PHE A 32 2.45 4.78 14.16
C PHE A 32 2.39 3.27 14.45
N ASN A 33 2.23 2.85 15.71
CA ASN A 33 2.18 1.44 16.08
C ASN A 33 0.80 0.82 15.84
N ASP A 34 -0.29 1.56 16.13
CA ASP A 34 -1.65 1.10 15.79
C ASP A 34 -1.98 1.28 14.30
N ASN A 35 -1.07 1.91 13.54
CA ASN A 35 -1.15 2.18 12.11
C ASN A 35 -2.61 2.26 11.64
N PRO A 36 -3.38 3.30 12.05
CA PRO A 36 -4.82 3.40 11.82
C PRO A 36 -5.19 3.42 10.33
N TRP A 37 -4.18 3.55 9.46
CA TRP A 37 -4.25 3.47 8.00
C TRP A 37 -4.14 2.03 7.47
N ASN A 38 -3.84 1.07 8.33
CA ASN A 38 -3.55 -0.34 8.06
C ASN A 38 -4.65 -1.28 8.60
N ASP A 39 -5.82 -0.78 9.01
CA ASP A 39 -6.94 -1.63 9.41
C ASP A 39 -7.56 -2.28 8.16
N HIS A 40 -6.87 -3.30 7.63
CA HIS A 40 -7.08 -3.96 6.35
C HIS A 40 -8.26 -4.94 6.33
N THR A 41 -9.38 -4.60 6.96
CA THR A 41 -10.64 -5.30 6.67
C THR A 41 -11.25 -4.90 5.32
N TYR A 42 -10.58 -4.02 4.56
CA TYR A 42 -10.95 -3.61 3.19
C TYR A 42 -11.04 -4.77 2.19
N GLY A 43 -10.43 -5.92 2.46
CA GLY A 43 -10.55 -7.12 1.61
C GLY A 43 -11.79 -7.98 1.87
N LYS A 44 -12.58 -7.69 2.92
CA LYS A 44 -13.75 -8.48 3.32
C LYS A 44 -15.07 -7.90 2.83
N ALA A 45 -15.08 -6.66 2.34
CA ALA A 45 -16.33 -6.03 1.93
C ALA A 45 -16.83 -6.65 0.62
N ALA A 46 -18.11 -6.98 0.57
CA ALA A 46 -18.71 -7.61 -0.61
C ALA A 46 -18.61 -6.68 -1.84
N PRO A 47 -18.48 -7.21 -3.07
CA PRO A 47 -18.56 -6.41 -4.27
C PRO A 47 -19.91 -5.66 -4.36
N ILE A 48 -19.89 -4.45 -4.91
CA ILE A 48 -21.09 -3.61 -5.07
C ILE A 48 -21.25 -3.15 -6.51
N VAL A 49 -22.47 -2.77 -6.89
CA VAL A 49 -22.75 -2.21 -8.21
C VAL A 49 -22.54 -0.69 -8.19
N ALA A 50 -21.92 -0.14 -9.23
CA ALA A 50 -21.74 1.29 -9.40
C ALA A 50 -23.09 2.04 -9.31
N GLY A 51 -23.14 3.10 -8.48
CA GLY A 51 -24.34 3.91 -8.26
C GLY A 51 -25.29 3.38 -7.18
N MET A 52 -25.00 2.23 -6.55
CA MET A 52 -25.78 1.75 -5.41
C MET A 52 -25.59 2.68 -4.19
N PRO A 53 -26.66 3.12 -3.51
CA PRO A 53 -26.54 3.94 -2.31
C PRO A 53 -25.90 3.15 -1.17
N ALA A 54 -25.08 3.83 -0.37
CA ALA A 54 -24.44 3.24 0.79
C ALA A 54 -25.50 2.84 1.84
N PRO A 55 -25.50 1.59 2.35
CA PRO A 55 -26.44 1.15 3.38
C PRO A 55 -26.02 1.57 4.80
N HIS A 56 -24.79 2.06 4.98
CA HIS A 56 -24.25 2.52 6.26
C HIS A 56 -24.38 4.05 6.43
N ARG A 57 -24.33 4.51 7.69
CA ARG A 57 -24.46 5.93 8.10
C ARG A 57 -23.39 6.36 9.11
N ASP A 58 -22.26 5.67 9.10
CA ASP A 58 -21.16 5.82 10.07
C ASP A 58 -20.02 6.71 9.55
N GLY A 59 -20.28 7.50 8.50
CA GLY A 59 -19.30 8.34 7.83
C GLY A 59 -18.64 7.64 6.64
N ARG A 60 -18.69 6.31 6.53
CA ARG A 60 -18.15 5.59 5.35
C ARG A 60 -18.94 5.93 4.08
N GLU A 61 -20.18 6.37 4.18
CA GLU A 61 -21.01 6.80 3.05
C GLU A 61 -20.49 8.07 2.38
N LYS A 62 -19.57 8.78 3.05
CA LYS A 62 -18.89 9.97 2.52
C LYS A 62 -17.57 9.65 1.84
N MET A 63 -17.09 8.40 1.92
CA MET A 63 -15.87 7.94 1.27
C MET A 63 -16.16 7.45 -0.15
N VAL A 64 -15.11 7.36 -0.98
CA VAL A 64 -15.23 6.76 -2.32
C VAL A 64 -15.42 5.26 -2.15
N CYS A 65 -16.52 4.69 -2.64
CA CYS A 65 -16.85 3.28 -2.37
C CYS A 65 -15.76 2.28 -2.79
N SER A 66 -14.95 2.61 -3.80
CA SER A 66 -13.83 1.79 -4.26
C SER A 66 -12.66 1.71 -3.28
N SER A 67 -12.64 2.53 -2.23
CA SER A 67 -11.64 2.39 -1.15
C SER A 67 -11.87 1.13 -0.31
N CYS A 68 -13.10 0.63 -0.27
CA CYS A 68 -13.49 -0.50 0.58
C CYS A 68 -14.10 -1.66 -0.22
N HIS A 69 -14.78 -1.38 -1.34
CA HIS A 69 -15.49 -2.38 -2.15
C HIS A 69 -14.91 -2.51 -3.55
N ILE A 70 -15.02 -3.72 -4.11
CA ILE A 70 -14.92 -3.91 -5.55
C ILE A 70 -16.19 -3.35 -6.19
N VAL A 71 -16.06 -2.30 -6.99
CA VAL A 71 -17.20 -1.68 -7.70
C VAL A 71 -17.31 -2.27 -9.10
N VAL A 72 -18.36 -3.04 -9.34
CA VAL A 72 -18.66 -3.58 -10.68
C VAL A 72 -19.53 -2.59 -11.45
N PRO A 73 -19.35 -2.47 -12.79
CA PRO A 73 -20.18 -1.60 -13.61
C PRO A 73 -21.66 -2.00 -13.51
N ALA A 74 -22.55 -1.02 -13.54
CA ALA A 74 -23.98 -1.27 -13.62
C ALA A 74 -24.26 -2.05 -14.91
N LYS A 75 -24.72 -3.29 -14.79
CA LYS A 75 -25.23 -4.03 -15.95
C LYS A 75 -26.46 -3.28 -16.48
N PRO A 76 -26.61 -3.09 -17.80
CA PRO A 76 -27.87 -2.62 -18.35
C PRO A 76 -28.96 -3.60 -17.90
N ALA A 77 -29.99 -3.08 -17.25
CA ALA A 77 -31.07 -3.88 -16.69
C ALA A 77 -31.81 -4.61 -17.81
N VAL A 78 -31.48 -5.89 -18.01
CA VAL A 78 -32.26 -6.77 -18.89
C VAL A 78 -33.20 -7.56 -17.99
N GLY A 79 -34.42 -7.04 -17.86
CA GLY A 79 -35.53 -7.74 -17.22
C GLY A 79 -35.97 -7.17 -15.86
N PRO A 80 -37.23 -7.44 -15.48
CA PRO A 80 -37.82 -6.90 -14.26
C PRO A 80 -37.10 -7.45 -13.02
N ALA A 81 -36.52 -6.54 -12.23
CA ALA A 81 -36.26 -6.69 -10.81
C ALA A 81 -35.42 -7.93 -10.39
N SER A 82 -34.26 -8.13 -11.00
CA SER A 82 -33.17 -8.89 -10.37
C SER A 82 -32.56 -8.07 -9.23
N TRP A 83 -33.20 -8.07 -8.05
CA TRP A 83 -32.68 -7.46 -6.81
C TRP A 83 -31.47 -8.18 -6.22
N GLY A 84 -30.92 -9.15 -6.95
CA GLY A 84 -29.80 -9.95 -6.51
C GLY A 84 -28.49 -9.20 -6.48
N LEU A 85 -28.03 -8.87 -5.27
CA LEU A 85 -26.67 -8.39 -5.04
C LEU A 85 -25.66 -9.33 -5.72
N PRO A 86 -24.60 -8.80 -6.36
CA PRO A 86 -23.59 -9.63 -6.98
C PRO A 86 -22.81 -10.41 -5.92
N ILE A 87 -22.57 -11.70 -6.17
CA ILE A 87 -21.72 -12.53 -5.30
C ILE A 87 -20.66 -13.25 -6.12
N ILE A 88 -19.53 -13.56 -5.48
CA ILE A 88 -18.46 -14.33 -6.11
C ILE A 88 -18.85 -15.80 -6.14
N GLN A 89 -18.58 -16.47 -7.27
CA GLN A 89 -18.80 -17.90 -7.41
C GLN A 89 -18.05 -18.68 -6.32
N GLY A 90 -18.77 -19.54 -5.60
CA GLY A 90 -18.24 -20.33 -4.49
C GLY A 90 -18.30 -19.64 -3.12
N SER A 91 -18.87 -18.43 -3.02
CA SER A 91 -19.14 -17.81 -1.72
C SER A 91 -20.09 -18.69 -0.89
N LYS A 92 -19.75 -18.88 0.39
CA LYS A 92 -20.63 -19.59 1.34
C LYS A 92 -21.86 -18.72 1.64
N ALA A 93 -23.05 -19.33 1.61
CA ALA A 93 -24.29 -18.66 1.97
C ALA A 93 -24.25 -18.20 3.44
N PRO A 94 -24.51 -16.91 3.74
CA PRO A 94 -24.56 -16.40 5.11
C PRO A 94 -25.93 -16.57 5.79
N HIS A 95 -26.95 -17.02 5.05
CA HIS A 95 -28.30 -17.28 5.55
C HIS A 95 -28.52 -18.77 5.87
N ILE A 96 -29.48 -19.03 6.76
CA ILE A 96 -29.84 -20.38 7.26
C ILE A 96 -31.35 -20.65 7.19
N ASP A 97 -32.06 -19.86 6.39
CA ASP A 97 -33.53 -19.84 6.32
C ASP A 97 -34.08 -20.71 5.17
N GLY A 98 -33.28 -21.65 4.67
CA GLY A 98 -33.62 -22.52 3.54
C GLY A 98 -33.17 -21.98 2.20
N ARG A 99 -32.84 -20.68 2.08
CA ARG A 99 -32.30 -20.11 0.83
C ARG A 99 -30.93 -20.64 0.47
N GLU A 100 -30.18 -21.18 1.42
CA GLU A 100 -28.87 -21.83 1.20
C GLU A 100 -28.98 -23.12 0.39
N LYS A 101 -30.19 -23.67 0.26
CA LYS A 101 -30.49 -24.86 -0.53
C LYS A 101 -30.88 -24.53 -1.98
N LEU A 102 -31.14 -23.26 -2.29
CA LEU A 102 -31.46 -22.80 -3.65
C LEU A 102 -30.17 -22.54 -4.43
N ALA A 103 -30.24 -22.69 -5.76
CA ALA A 103 -29.13 -22.29 -6.62
C ALA A 103 -28.89 -20.79 -6.48
N CYS A 104 -27.68 -20.35 -6.14
CA CYS A 104 -27.42 -18.94 -5.83
C CYS A 104 -27.80 -18.00 -6.99
N SER A 105 -27.74 -18.48 -8.24
CA SER A 105 -28.15 -17.75 -9.44
C SER A 105 -29.66 -17.46 -9.52
N SER A 106 -30.50 -18.10 -8.71
CA SER A 106 -31.93 -17.80 -8.64
C SER A 106 -32.20 -16.44 -7.98
N CYS A 107 -31.27 -15.96 -7.16
CA CYS A 107 -31.45 -14.75 -6.37
C CYS A 107 -30.27 -13.78 -6.48
N HIS A 108 -29.11 -14.18 -6.99
CA HIS A 108 -27.91 -13.34 -7.08
C HIS A 108 -27.32 -13.34 -8.48
N THR A 109 -26.68 -12.23 -8.85
CA THR A 109 -25.78 -12.21 -10.01
C THR A 109 -24.47 -12.88 -9.62
N ILE A 110 -24.18 -14.05 -10.19
CA ILE A 110 -22.93 -14.77 -9.91
C ILE A 110 -21.80 -14.21 -10.77
N LEU A 111 -20.80 -13.63 -10.11
CA LEU A 111 -19.55 -13.21 -10.73
C LEU A 111 -18.59 -14.40 -10.73
N ALA A 112 -18.17 -14.85 -11.90
CA ALA A 112 -17.10 -15.85 -12.00
C ALA A 112 -15.85 -15.29 -11.29
N ARG A 113 -15.17 -16.14 -10.51
CA ARG A 113 -13.95 -15.77 -9.77
C ARG A 113 -12.84 -15.21 -10.68
N GLU A 114 -12.94 -15.48 -11.97
CA GLU A 114 -12.04 -15.03 -13.04
C GLU A 114 -12.48 -13.76 -13.78
N LYS A 115 -13.74 -13.31 -13.65
CA LYS A 115 -14.31 -12.18 -14.42
C LYS A 115 -14.66 -10.97 -13.56
N VAL A 116 -13.83 -10.63 -12.59
CA VAL A 116 -13.82 -9.26 -12.02
C VAL A 116 -12.70 -8.45 -12.68
N ASN A 117 -12.60 -8.50 -14.01
CA ASN A 117 -11.88 -7.49 -14.79
C ASN A 117 -12.83 -6.31 -14.99
N GLY A 118 -12.93 -5.46 -13.98
CA GLY A 118 -13.75 -4.26 -14.05
C GLY A 118 -13.06 -3.21 -14.92
N THR A 119 -13.46 -3.10 -16.19
CA THR A 119 -13.28 -1.85 -16.94
C THR A 119 -14.12 -0.78 -16.24
N ALA A 120 -13.47 0.04 -15.41
CA ALA A 120 -14.15 1.14 -14.74
C ALA A 120 -14.64 2.16 -15.79
N PRO A 121 -15.90 2.62 -15.73
CA PRO A 121 -16.32 3.74 -16.56
C PRO A 121 -15.48 4.97 -16.19
N ARG A 122 -14.86 5.58 -17.20
CA ARG A 122 -14.09 6.82 -17.10
C ARG A 122 -14.98 7.94 -16.56
N LEU A 123 -14.94 8.16 -15.24
CA LEU A 123 -15.55 9.31 -14.59
C LEU A 123 -14.85 10.57 -15.13
N GLN A 124 -15.58 11.35 -15.92
CA GLN A 124 -15.14 12.70 -16.29
C GLN A 124 -15.01 13.52 -15.00
N ALA A 125 -13.80 14.01 -14.75
CA ALA A 125 -13.51 14.86 -13.60
C ALA A 125 -14.33 16.16 -13.71
N ALA A 126 -15.39 16.27 -12.91
CA ALA A 126 -16.03 17.54 -12.67
C ALA A 126 -15.03 18.45 -11.94
N ARG A 127 -14.48 19.44 -12.66
CA ARG A 127 -13.68 20.52 -12.10
C ARG A 127 -14.53 21.27 -11.06
N ARG A 128 -14.23 21.06 -9.77
CA ARG A 128 -14.69 21.98 -8.71
C ARG A 128 -13.64 23.08 -8.55
N ALA A 129 -14.08 24.31 -8.71
CA ALA A 129 -13.30 25.51 -8.44
C ALA A 129 -13.22 25.77 -6.92
N GLY A 130 -12.03 26.17 -6.46
CA GLY A 130 -11.83 26.99 -5.27
C GLY A 130 -11.88 26.27 -3.92
N THR A 131 -10.71 25.84 -3.43
CA THR A 131 -10.45 25.81 -1.98
C THR A 131 -9.27 26.74 -1.71
N PRO A 132 -9.37 27.68 -0.76
CA PRO A 132 -8.29 28.62 -0.46
C PRO A 132 -7.15 27.94 0.30
N GLU A 133 -5.94 28.33 -0.09
CA GLU A 133 -4.65 27.87 0.41
C GLU A 133 -4.40 28.37 1.86
N PRO A 134 -3.97 27.51 2.79
CA PRO A 134 -3.68 27.94 4.16
C PRO A 134 -2.38 28.76 4.20
N LYS A 135 -2.50 30.02 4.64
CA LYS A 135 -1.36 30.90 4.92
C LYS A 135 -0.63 30.41 6.18
N GLY A 136 0.54 29.81 6.02
CA GLY A 136 1.46 29.52 7.12
C GLY A 136 2.11 30.82 7.62
N MET A 137 2.09 31.03 8.94
CA MET A 137 2.93 32.03 9.61
C MET A 137 4.31 31.45 9.86
N THR A 138 5.34 32.05 9.27
CA THR A 138 6.75 31.77 9.56
C THR A 138 7.21 32.64 10.73
N VAL A 139 7.68 32.00 11.80
CA VAL A 139 8.40 32.66 12.90
C VAL A 139 9.89 32.44 12.66
N ALA A 140 10.62 33.50 12.32
CA ALA A 140 12.06 33.46 12.17
C ALA A 140 12.72 33.70 13.54
N LEU A 141 13.44 32.70 14.05
CA LEU A 141 14.34 32.84 15.19
C LEU A 141 15.76 33.11 14.68
N PRO A 142 16.47 34.13 15.20
CA PRO A 142 17.86 34.36 14.84
C PRO A 142 18.76 33.34 15.55
N VAL A 143 19.31 32.39 14.80
CA VAL A 143 20.39 31.50 15.25
C VAL A 143 21.63 31.86 14.43
N THR A 144 22.65 32.40 15.09
CA THR A 144 24.00 32.51 14.52
C THR A 144 24.65 31.13 14.58
N VAL A 145 24.75 30.48 13.43
CA VAL A 145 25.44 29.18 13.29
C VAL A 145 26.84 29.45 12.73
N GLU A 146 27.85 29.02 13.48
CA GLU A 146 29.24 28.98 13.03
C GLU A 146 29.35 28.05 11.82
N SER A 147 29.91 28.56 10.73
CA SER A 147 29.93 27.91 9.42
C SER A 147 30.69 26.58 9.49
N ALA A 148 29.93 25.49 9.43
CA ALA A 148 30.44 24.15 9.23
C ALA A 148 31.23 24.07 7.90
N PRO A 149 32.27 23.21 7.82
CA PRO A 149 32.98 23.00 6.57
C PRO A 149 32.00 22.57 5.47
N PRO A 150 32.24 22.95 4.20
CA PRO A 150 31.35 22.61 3.10
C PRO A 150 31.23 21.08 3.03
N ALA A 151 30.01 20.60 3.29
CA ALA A 151 29.71 19.18 3.15
C ALA A 151 30.01 18.77 1.71
N GLU A 152 30.79 17.72 1.56
CA GLU A 152 30.94 17.05 0.27
C GLU A 152 29.54 16.64 -0.18
N ILE A 153 29.12 17.13 -1.35
CA ILE A 153 27.82 16.80 -1.91
C ILE A 153 27.90 15.33 -2.29
N LEU A 154 27.44 14.46 -1.40
CA LEU A 154 27.25 13.04 -1.69
C LEU A 154 26.41 12.96 -2.96
N SER A 155 26.86 12.12 -3.92
CA SER A 155 26.07 11.85 -5.12
C SER A 155 24.66 11.43 -4.70
N PRO A 156 23.60 11.92 -5.36
CA PRO A 156 22.25 11.62 -4.94
C PRO A 156 22.08 10.10 -4.83
N GLU A 157 21.56 9.64 -3.70
CA GLU A 157 21.35 8.21 -3.51
C GLU A 157 20.20 7.73 -4.39
N ALA A 158 20.15 6.44 -4.72
CA ALA A 158 19.16 5.90 -5.66
C ALA A 158 17.71 6.27 -5.27
N HIS A 159 17.42 6.40 -3.98
CA HIS A 159 16.09 6.77 -3.50
C HIS A 159 15.66 8.21 -3.84
N GLU A 160 16.60 9.09 -4.20
CA GLU A 160 16.34 10.47 -4.59
C GLU A 160 15.85 10.58 -6.04
N TRP A 161 16.17 9.61 -6.89
CA TRP A 161 15.76 9.60 -8.29
C TRP A 161 14.53 8.73 -8.55
N PHE A 162 14.23 7.80 -7.66
CA PHE A 162 13.12 6.88 -7.86
C PHE A 162 11.83 7.40 -7.22
N THR A 163 10.72 7.30 -7.96
CA THR A 163 9.40 7.64 -7.44
C THR A 163 8.74 6.41 -6.82
N ALA A 164 8.39 6.50 -5.54
CA ALA A 164 7.59 5.49 -4.88
C ALA A 164 6.15 5.48 -5.41
N TYR A 165 5.60 4.30 -5.68
CA TYR A 165 4.23 4.12 -6.09
C TYR A 165 3.63 2.83 -5.52
N ARG A 166 2.31 2.79 -5.43
CA ARG A 166 1.58 1.59 -5.02
C ARG A 166 1.22 0.77 -6.24
N PHE A 167 1.33 -0.54 -6.14
CA PHE A 167 0.88 -1.46 -7.16
C PHE A 167 -0.03 -2.52 -6.55
N GLN A 168 -0.95 -3.04 -7.36
CA GLN A 168 -1.77 -4.19 -7.02
C GLN A 168 -2.25 -4.85 -8.29
N GLY A 169 -2.49 -6.15 -8.26
CA GLY A 169 -3.05 -6.84 -9.42
C GLY A 169 -2.83 -8.33 -9.42
N LYS A 170 -3.31 -8.97 -10.48
CA LYS A 170 -3.12 -10.41 -10.72
C LYS A 170 -1.75 -10.63 -11.37
N VAL A 171 -1.00 -11.58 -10.86
CA VAL A 171 0.26 -12.02 -11.47
C VAL A 171 -0.06 -12.79 -12.74
N LEU A 172 0.30 -12.24 -13.89
CA LEU A 172 0.13 -12.91 -15.18
C LEU A 172 1.25 -13.90 -15.46
N ARG A 173 2.50 -13.47 -15.20
CA ARG A 173 3.71 -14.23 -15.54
C ARG A 173 4.79 -14.01 -14.49
N LEU A 174 5.63 -15.03 -14.34
CA LEU A 174 6.89 -14.98 -13.61
C LEU A 174 8.04 -15.09 -14.61
N ALA A 175 9.12 -14.37 -14.37
CA ALA A 175 10.41 -14.53 -15.02
C ALA A 175 11.53 -14.53 -13.95
N GLY A 176 12.76 -14.89 -14.33
CA GLY A 176 13.89 -14.93 -13.39
C GLY A 176 13.88 -16.13 -12.44
N THR A 177 13.06 -17.15 -12.68
CA THR A 177 12.98 -18.36 -11.83
C THR A 177 14.02 -19.44 -12.15
N GLY A 178 14.95 -19.18 -13.07
CA GLY A 178 16.04 -20.08 -13.48
C GLY A 178 17.42 -19.53 -13.08
N SER A 179 18.49 -20.30 -13.35
CA SER A 179 19.89 -19.99 -13.00
C SER A 179 20.50 -18.78 -13.71
N THR A 180 19.70 -17.94 -14.37
CA THR A 180 20.17 -16.88 -15.28
C THR A 180 19.81 -15.46 -14.85
N SER A 181 19.06 -15.24 -13.75
CA SER A 181 19.04 -13.90 -13.14
C SER A 181 20.32 -13.77 -12.31
N VAL A 182 21.07 -12.69 -12.55
CA VAL A 182 22.39 -12.43 -11.94
C VAL A 182 22.32 -12.46 -10.40
N TRP A 183 21.14 -12.21 -9.83
CA TRP A 183 20.88 -12.16 -8.39
C TRP A 183 19.83 -13.18 -7.89
N GLY A 184 19.28 -14.02 -8.78
CA GLY A 184 18.19 -14.93 -8.41
C GLY A 184 16.82 -14.27 -8.25
N ASP A 185 16.70 -12.99 -8.61
CA ASP A 185 15.48 -12.20 -8.44
C ASP A 185 14.32 -12.73 -9.30
N VAL A 186 13.12 -12.58 -8.74
CA VAL A 186 11.87 -12.97 -9.37
C VAL A 186 11.19 -11.74 -9.96
N TYR A 187 10.97 -11.75 -11.27
CA TYR A 187 10.20 -10.71 -11.95
C TYR A 187 8.76 -11.16 -12.12
N VAL A 188 7.81 -10.30 -11.78
CA VAL A 188 6.37 -10.55 -11.96
C VAL A 188 5.77 -9.55 -12.93
N LEU A 189 5.00 -10.05 -13.90
CA LEU A 189 4.15 -9.21 -14.73
C LEU A 189 2.79 -9.11 -14.05
N ILE A 190 2.40 -7.90 -13.64
CA ILE A 190 1.17 -7.64 -12.90
C ILE A 190 0.17 -6.91 -13.79
N ASP A 191 -1.07 -7.40 -13.77
CA ASP A 191 -2.23 -6.74 -14.37
C ASP A 191 -3.16 -6.22 -13.28
N ASP A 192 -3.30 -4.90 -13.21
CA ASP A 192 -4.19 -4.21 -12.28
C ASP A 192 -5.62 -4.04 -12.82
N GLY A 193 -5.86 -4.46 -14.08
CA GLY A 193 -7.14 -4.33 -14.79
C GLY A 193 -7.46 -2.92 -15.30
N ILE A 194 -6.57 -1.95 -15.10
CA ILE A 194 -6.76 -0.54 -15.44
C ILE A 194 -5.69 -0.05 -16.41
N ASN A 195 -4.42 -0.33 -16.12
CA ASN A 195 -3.26 0.08 -16.87
C ASN A 195 -2.70 -1.09 -17.69
N ALA A 196 -1.78 -0.78 -18.61
CA ALA A 196 -1.01 -1.83 -19.28
C ALA A 196 -0.22 -2.65 -18.22
N PRO A 197 -0.14 -3.99 -18.35
CA PRO A 197 0.58 -4.81 -17.40
C PRO A 197 2.03 -4.36 -17.21
N GLY A 198 2.48 -4.28 -15.96
CA GLY A 198 3.80 -3.79 -15.58
C GLY A 198 4.67 -4.87 -14.97
N TRP A 199 5.97 -4.85 -15.28
CA TRP A 199 6.94 -5.71 -14.62
C TRP A 199 7.34 -5.12 -13.27
N ILE A 200 7.34 -5.96 -12.24
CA ILE A 200 7.86 -5.66 -10.91
C ILE A 200 8.97 -6.66 -10.58
N ASP A 201 10.11 -6.14 -10.18
CA ASP A 201 11.25 -6.87 -9.63
C ASP A 201 11.06 -7.11 -8.13
N LEU A 202 11.08 -8.38 -7.72
CA LEU A 202 10.90 -8.81 -6.34
C LEU A 202 12.24 -9.28 -5.74
N ALA A 203 12.18 -9.96 -4.60
CA ALA A 203 13.32 -10.67 -4.02
C ALA A 203 13.48 -12.06 -4.65
N PRO A 204 14.61 -12.74 -4.40
CA PRO A 204 14.79 -14.13 -4.79
C PRO A 204 13.74 -15.05 -4.18
N ARG A 205 13.43 -16.14 -4.91
CA ARG A 205 12.37 -17.07 -4.52
C ARG A 205 12.55 -17.62 -3.10
N LEU A 206 13.78 -17.89 -2.68
CA LEU A 206 14.09 -18.40 -1.34
C LEU A 206 13.70 -17.40 -0.25
N PHE A 207 14.02 -16.12 -0.44
CA PHE A 207 13.66 -15.06 0.50
C PHE A 207 12.15 -14.88 0.57
N LEU A 208 11.47 -14.87 -0.58
CA LEU A 208 10.01 -14.79 -0.65
C LEU A 208 9.32 -15.98 0.04
N GLN A 209 9.87 -17.18 -0.08
CA GLN A 209 9.36 -18.37 0.60
C GLN A 209 9.58 -18.33 2.11
N ALA A 210 10.76 -17.90 2.55
CA ALA A 210 11.10 -17.77 3.97
C ALA A 210 10.23 -16.72 4.68
N GLY A 211 9.88 -15.62 3.99
CA GLY A 211 8.99 -14.58 4.51
C GLY A 211 7.49 -14.89 4.38
N GLY A 212 7.09 -16.06 3.88
CA GLY A 212 5.67 -16.40 3.72
C GLY A 212 4.96 -15.69 2.57
N CYS A 213 5.68 -15.08 1.62
CA CYS A 213 5.12 -14.45 0.43
C CYS A 213 5.41 -15.21 -0.88
N PRO A 214 4.99 -16.49 -1.03
CA PRO A 214 5.22 -17.23 -2.26
C PRO A 214 4.39 -16.65 -3.41
N VAL A 215 5.05 -16.18 -4.46
CA VAL A 215 4.38 -15.63 -5.64
C VAL A 215 4.22 -16.68 -6.73
N ARG A 216 3.02 -16.75 -7.34
CA ARG A 216 2.65 -17.68 -8.42
C ARG A 216 1.74 -16.97 -9.43
N PRO A 217 1.71 -17.40 -10.70
CA PRO A 217 0.75 -16.87 -11.66
C PRO A 217 -0.67 -17.12 -11.17
N GLY A 218 -1.54 -16.15 -11.37
CA GLY A 218 -2.92 -16.17 -10.90
C GLY A 218 -3.14 -15.60 -9.51
N LEU A 219 -2.10 -15.41 -8.68
CA LEU A 219 -2.24 -14.78 -7.38
C LEU A 219 -2.50 -13.28 -7.52
N PHE A 220 -3.27 -12.73 -6.58
CA PHE A 220 -3.41 -11.30 -6.42
C PHE A 220 -2.38 -10.83 -5.39
N ILE A 221 -1.56 -9.86 -5.78
CA ILE A 221 -0.54 -9.26 -4.91
C ILE A 221 -0.71 -7.74 -4.89
N LYS A 222 -0.29 -7.10 -3.80
CA LYS A 222 -0.24 -5.64 -3.69
C LYS A 222 1.00 -5.22 -2.94
N GLY A 223 1.46 -3.99 -3.12
CA GLY A 223 2.68 -3.54 -2.46
C GLY A 223 3.06 -2.10 -2.78
N THR A 224 4.26 -1.74 -2.35
CA THR A 224 4.91 -0.48 -2.71
C THR A 224 6.15 -0.80 -3.51
N ALA A 225 6.34 -0.12 -4.63
CA ALA A 225 7.51 -0.23 -5.49
C ALA A 225 8.08 1.16 -5.80
N TYR A 226 9.30 1.16 -6.28
CA TYR A 226 10.01 2.33 -6.76
C TYR A 226 10.17 2.23 -8.27
N ARG A 227 10.11 3.37 -8.96
CA ARG A 227 10.31 3.41 -10.41
C ARG A 227 11.17 4.59 -10.81
N ASP A 228 12.00 4.38 -11.81
CA ASP A 228 12.69 5.46 -12.52
C ASP A 228 11.65 6.32 -13.28
N PRO A 229 11.50 7.61 -12.92
CA PRO A 229 10.57 8.51 -13.60
C PRO A 229 10.89 8.69 -15.09
N ALA A 230 12.15 8.52 -15.52
CA ALA A 230 12.55 8.62 -16.91
C ALA A 230 12.01 7.48 -17.78
N GLY A 231 11.76 6.30 -17.18
CA GLY A 231 11.25 5.12 -17.87
C GLY A 231 9.73 5.06 -18.03
N GLY A 232 8.99 6.02 -17.46
CA GLY A 232 7.55 6.17 -17.65
C GLY A 232 6.68 5.03 -17.11
N ALA A 233 5.50 4.83 -17.71
CA ALA A 233 4.50 3.86 -17.23
C ALA A 233 4.94 2.38 -17.39
N THR A 234 5.90 2.12 -18.27
CA THR A 234 6.38 0.78 -18.64
C THR A 234 7.68 0.38 -17.97
N ALA A 235 8.32 1.29 -17.22
CA ALA A 235 9.56 0.98 -16.52
C ALA A 235 9.36 -0.12 -15.46
N LEU A 236 10.43 -0.91 -15.27
CA LEU A 236 10.51 -1.92 -14.23
C LEU A 236 10.32 -1.25 -12.87
N GLY A 237 9.37 -1.78 -12.08
CA GLY A 237 9.19 -1.37 -10.69
C GLY A 237 10.05 -2.22 -9.76
N TYR A 238 10.72 -1.62 -8.80
CA TYR A 238 11.52 -2.32 -7.80
C TYR A 238 10.71 -2.40 -6.50
N ALA A 239 10.20 -3.58 -6.16
CA ALA A 239 9.34 -3.73 -5.00
C ALA A 239 10.11 -3.46 -3.70
N LYS A 240 9.60 -2.51 -2.91
CA LYS A 240 10.00 -2.30 -1.51
C LYS A 240 9.35 -3.32 -0.61
N SER A 241 8.07 -3.56 -0.81
CA SER A 241 7.28 -4.52 -0.03
C SER A 241 6.20 -5.15 -0.90
N ILE A 242 5.82 -6.37 -0.53
CA ILE A 242 4.70 -7.08 -1.14
C ILE A 242 3.80 -7.68 -0.08
N MET A 243 2.53 -7.78 -0.40
CA MET A 243 1.54 -8.49 0.38
C MET A 243 0.94 -9.61 -0.47
N VAL A 244 1.05 -10.83 0.02
CA VAL A 244 0.56 -12.05 -0.63
C VAL A 244 -0.33 -12.78 0.37
N ASN A 245 -1.59 -13.02 0.03
CA ASN A 245 -2.55 -13.69 0.94
C ASN A 245 -2.70 -13.06 2.34
N GLY A 246 -2.46 -11.75 2.45
CA GLY A 246 -2.53 -11.02 3.73
C GLY A 246 -1.21 -10.97 4.51
N GLU A 247 -0.18 -11.68 4.07
CA GLU A 247 1.16 -11.66 4.67
C GLU A 247 2.02 -10.59 3.98
N LEU A 248 2.69 -9.75 4.78
CA LEU A 248 3.51 -8.63 4.31
C LEU A 248 5.00 -9.01 4.37
N CYS A 249 5.68 -8.94 3.24
CA CYS A 249 7.13 -9.09 3.15
C CYS A 249 7.79 -7.77 2.75
N THR A 250 8.73 -7.30 3.57
CA THR A 250 9.65 -6.23 3.21
C THR A 250 10.77 -6.83 2.39
N LEU A 251 11.02 -6.29 1.21
CA LEU A 251 11.99 -6.81 0.24
C LEU A 251 13.23 -5.92 0.16
N ARG A 252 13.03 -4.60 0.12
CA ARG A 252 14.12 -3.62 -0.01
C ARG A 252 13.99 -2.54 1.07
N ASP A 253 15.12 -1.94 1.42
CA ASP A 253 15.17 -0.78 2.32
C ASP A 253 14.76 0.52 1.59
N THR A 254 15.04 1.67 2.19
CA THR A 254 14.80 2.97 1.55
C THR A 254 15.77 3.28 0.42
N HIS A 255 16.95 2.69 0.40
CA HIS A 255 18.01 2.90 -0.59
C HIS A 255 17.93 1.94 -1.78
N LEU A 256 16.90 1.10 -1.83
CA LEU A 256 16.70 0.02 -2.81
C LEU A 256 17.63 -1.19 -2.63
N ASN A 257 18.35 -1.28 -1.51
CA ASN A 257 19.16 -2.45 -1.20
C ASN A 257 18.26 -3.66 -0.89
N GLY A 258 18.57 -4.81 -1.46
CA GLY A 258 17.86 -6.05 -1.21
C GLY A 258 18.14 -6.58 0.20
N LEU A 259 17.10 -6.77 1.01
CA LEU A 259 17.25 -7.32 2.38
C LEU A 259 17.72 -8.78 2.39
N TRP A 260 17.73 -9.44 1.23
CA TRP A 260 18.29 -10.79 1.06
C TRP A 260 19.80 -10.80 0.90
N GLU A 261 20.43 -9.67 0.59
CA GLU A 261 21.88 -9.60 0.40
C GLU A 261 22.62 -9.78 1.72
N GLU A 262 22.06 -9.24 2.81
CA GLU A 262 22.60 -9.41 4.17
C GLU A 262 22.44 -10.85 4.69
N ALA A 263 21.44 -11.58 4.20
CA ALA A 263 21.18 -12.96 4.60
C ALA A 263 22.18 -13.97 3.98
N GLY A 264 22.94 -13.55 2.96
CA GLY A 264 23.88 -14.39 2.22
C GLY A 264 25.31 -14.43 2.76
N GLY A 265 25.67 -13.57 3.72
CA GLY A 265 26.99 -13.58 4.37
C GLY A 265 28.19 -13.30 3.46
N MET A 266 27.99 -12.70 2.28
CA MET A 266 29.10 -12.12 1.51
C MET A 266 29.07 -10.62 1.69
N ASP A 267 30.02 -10.16 2.50
CA ASP A 267 30.35 -8.80 2.85
C ASP A 267 30.31 -7.92 1.59
N ALA A 268 29.65 -6.78 1.69
CA ALA A 268 29.57 -5.81 0.59
C ALA A 268 30.95 -5.31 0.11
N GLU A 269 32.02 -5.50 0.89
CA GLU A 269 33.40 -5.13 0.57
C GLU A 269 34.17 -6.18 -0.26
N GLU A 270 33.69 -7.42 -0.38
CA GLU A 270 34.29 -8.43 -1.28
C GLU A 270 33.63 -8.46 -2.68
N ARG A 271 32.82 -7.46 -3.01
CA ARG A 271 32.17 -7.28 -4.33
C ARG A 271 32.83 -6.16 -5.13
#